data_AF-A0A146F8A4-F1
#
_entry.id   AF-A0A146F8A4-F1
#
_cell.length_a   1.000
_cell.length_b   1.000
_cell.length_c   1.000
_cell.angle_alpha   90.00
_cell.angle_beta   90.00
_cell.angle_gamma   90.00
#
_symmetry.space_group_name_H-M   'P 1'
#
loop_
_entity.id
_entity.type
_entity.pdbx_description
1 polymer ?
#
loop_
_entity_poly.entity_id
_entity_poly.type
_entity_poly.pdbx_seq_one_letter_code
_entity_poly.pdbx_strand_id
1 'polypeptide(L)'
;MSAMKRMLAERDAQIDGENVTAPTLDQDVDNDRFSRALPTETANTHIRTALLNAETTREVQVAGIGTTKTGYVIQFRDTQSAETARNSTEWLEELGNNTKLVKPRFGIVVHRVPTEDFELEGNKKQGIEKIITKNNLHDKKFRVEDIAWLKKRDMPLGKSASIKVWLDSLEAAEWIINNRLLIGQRFIGSVEPYRMEKKRCRHCQ
;
A
#
# COMPACT_ATOMS: atom_id res chain seq x y z
N MET A 1 -58.89 48.46 30.19
CA MET A 1 -59.38 47.92 28.91
C MET A 1 -59.50 46.42 29.07
N SER A 2 -60.62 45.89 29.58
CA SER A 2 -61.82 45.49 28.82
C SER A 2 -61.48 44.50 27.69
N ALA A 3 -62.09 43.33 27.49
CA ALA A 3 -62.93 42.41 28.25
C ALA A 3 -63.19 41.24 27.25
N MET A 4 -63.41 40.01 27.75
CA MET A 4 -64.37 39.00 27.21
C MET A 4 -64.24 38.57 25.73
N LYS A 5 -64.17 37.26 25.39
CA LYS A 5 -65.29 36.26 25.33
C LYS A 5 -64.81 35.18 24.31
N ARG A 6 -65.25 33.92 24.20
CA ARG A 6 -66.25 32.99 24.78
C ARG A 6 -65.96 31.62 24.09
N MET A 7 -65.75 30.53 24.82
CA MET A 7 -66.66 29.36 25.00
C MET A 7 -67.23 28.64 23.75
N LEU A 8 -66.86 27.34 23.68
CA LEU A 8 -67.67 26.10 23.50
C LEU A 8 -68.60 25.93 22.28
N ALA A 9 -68.42 24.82 21.55
CA ALA A 9 -69.39 23.69 21.47
C ALA A 9 -68.90 22.53 20.56
N GLU A 10 -69.07 21.28 21.06
CA GLU A 10 -69.53 20.03 20.39
C GLU A 10 -68.74 19.49 19.15
N ARG A 11 -68.62 18.20 18.82
CA ARG A 11 -69.06 16.87 19.31
C ARG A 11 -68.35 15.80 18.43
N ASP A 12 -68.22 14.59 18.96
CA ASP A 12 -68.28 13.26 18.31
C ASP A 12 -67.45 12.97 17.03
N ALA A 13 -66.51 12.01 17.14
CA ALA A 13 -66.56 10.71 16.45
C ALA A 13 -65.18 10.00 16.43
N GLN A 14 -65.17 8.81 17.02
CA GLN A 14 -64.19 7.73 16.83
C GLN A 14 -64.36 7.13 15.43
N ILE A 15 -63.31 7.02 14.62
CA ILE A 15 -63.19 5.99 13.55
C ILE A 15 -61.73 5.51 13.46
N ASP A 16 -61.57 4.20 13.60
CA ASP A 16 -60.35 3.41 13.46
C ASP A 16 -59.74 3.49 12.05
N GLY A 17 -58.41 3.40 11.94
CA GLY A 17 -57.71 3.32 10.66
C GLY A 17 -56.28 2.84 10.80
N GLU A 18 -56.00 1.67 10.23
CA GLU A 18 -54.76 0.90 10.18
C GLU A 18 -53.45 1.69 10.07
N ASN A 19 -52.49 1.32 10.93
CA ASN A 19 -51.10 1.73 10.86
C ASN A 19 -50.39 0.84 9.82
N VAL A 20 -50.29 1.31 8.56
CA VAL A 20 -49.48 0.65 7.52
C VAL A 20 -48.01 0.98 7.77
N THR A 21 -47.29 0.05 8.41
CA THR A 21 -45.82 0.07 8.49
C THR A 21 -45.22 -0.05 7.10
N ALA A 22 -44.50 0.98 6.67
CA ALA A 22 -43.66 0.98 5.48
C ALA A 22 -42.52 -0.05 5.62
N PRO A 23 -42.16 -0.80 4.57
CA PRO A 23 -41.10 -1.78 4.62
C PRO A 23 -39.74 -1.08 4.78
N THR A 24 -39.01 -1.48 5.83
CA THR A 24 -37.62 -1.09 6.06
C THR A 24 -36.79 -1.58 4.87
N LEU A 25 -36.17 -0.65 4.16
CA LEU A 25 -35.21 -0.97 3.10
C LEU A 25 -34.00 -1.66 3.73
N ASP A 26 -33.76 -2.90 3.29
CA ASP A 26 -32.56 -3.68 3.56
C ASP A 26 -31.29 -2.85 3.30
N GLN A 27 -30.60 -2.47 4.37
CA GLN A 27 -29.23 -2.01 4.34
C GLN A 27 -28.41 -2.96 5.19
N ASP A 28 -27.89 -4.07 4.63
CA ASP A 28 -26.81 -4.85 5.27
C ASP A 28 -26.31 -6.00 4.36
N VAL A 29 -25.82 -5.70 3.15
CA VAL A 29 -25.21 -6.77 2.30
C VAL A 29 -23.82 -6.43 1.73
N ASP A 30 -23.30 -5.20 1.89
CA ASP A 30 -22.00 -4.84 1.25
C ASP A 30 -20.98 -4.12 2.16
N ASN A 31 -21.17 -4.11 3.48
CA ASN A 31 -20.26 -3.43 4.42
C ASN A 31 -19.11 -4.32 4.92
N ASP A 32 -19.22 -5.65 4.82
CA ASP A 32 -18.21 -6.62 5.29
C ASP A 32 -17.20 -7.03 4.21
N ARG A 33 -17.31 -6.45 3.01
CA ARG A 33 -16.46 -6.79 1.89
C ARG A 33 -15.04 -6.28 2.12
N PHE A 34 -14.06 -7.18 2.23
CA PHE A 34 -12.67 -6.81 2.57
C PHE A 34 -12.07 -5.79 1.59
N SER A 35 -11.84 -4.56 2.05
CA SER A 35 -11.30 -3.49 1.21
C SER A 35 -10.37 -2.60 2.02
N ARG A 36 -9.52 -1.83 1.33
CA ARG A 36 -8.62 -0.84 1.97
C ARG A 36 -9.35 0.27 2.73
N ALA A 37 -10.65 0.41 2.53
CA ALA A 37 -11.48 1.42 3.18
C ALA A 37 -12.01 0.94 4.53
N LEU A 38 -11.85 -0.35 4.85
CA LEU A 38 -12.30 -0.88 6.14
C LEU A 38 -11.51 -0.25 7.29
N PRO A 39 -12.18 0.00 8.43
CA PRO A 39 -11.50 0.33 9.68
C PRO A 39 -10.42 -0.70 10.02
N THR A 40 -9.32 -0.26 10.62
CA THR A 40 -8.17 -1.12 10.94
C THR A 40 -8.58 -2.32 11.80
N GLU A 41 -9.54 -2.13 12.72
CA GLU A 41 -10.02 -3.18 13.61
C GLU A 41 -10.80 -4.27 12.85
N THR A 42 -11.75 -3.87 12.00
CA THR A 42 -12.49 -4.78 11.12
C THR A 42 -11.53 -5.54 10.20
N ALA A 43 -10.62 -4.83 9.54
CA ALA A 43 -9.62 -5.44 8.67
C ALA A 43 -8.71 -6.42 9.43
N ASN A 44 -8.35 -6.10 10.67
CA ASN A 44 -7.55 -6.97 11.52
C ASN A 44 -8.29 -8.28 11.84
N THR A 45 -9.59 -8.21 12.15
CA THR A 45 -10.43 -9.40 12.34
C THR A 45 -10.48 -10.24 11.07
N HIS A 46 -10.76 -9.65 9.90
CA HIS A 46 -10.79 -10.39 8.63
C HIS A 46 -9.44 -11.07 8.33
N ILE A 47 -8.33 -10.34 8.45
CA ILE A 47 -6.99 -10.88 8.18
C ILE A 47 -6.66 -12.04 9.13
N ARG A 48 -6.96 -11.90 10.43
CA ARG A 48 -6.71 -12.97 11.40
C ARG A 48 -7.59 -14.19 11.14
N THR A 49 -8.87 -14.00 10.86
CA THR A 49 -9.79 -15.09 10.51
C THR A 49 -9.33 -15.82 9.25
N ALA A 50 -8.95 -15.08 8.20
CA ALA A 50 -8.44 -15.67 6.97
C ALA A 50 -7.17 -16.51 7.20
N LEU A 51 -6.22 -16.01 7.99
CA LEU A 51 -5.01 -16.75 8.37
C LEU A 51 -5.32 -18.01 9.20
N LEU A 52 -6.32 -17.94 10.09
CA LEU A 52 -6.73 -19.07 10.92
C LEU A 52 -7.48 -20.16 10.15
N ASN A 53 -8.25 -19.77 9.12
CA ASN A 53 -9.04 -20.70 8.31
C ASN A 53 -8.18 -21.51 7.32
N ALA A 54 -7.08 -20.94 6.83
CA ALA A 54 -6.14 -21.66 5.99
C ALA A 54 -5.23 -22.57 6.84
N GLU A 55 -5.29 -23.87 6.58
CA GLU A 55 -4.58 -24.90 7.35
C GLU A 55 -3.06 -24.63 7.40
N THR A 56 -2.49 -24.16 6.30
CA THR A 56 -1.07 -23.83 6.16
C THR A 56 -0.64 -22.62 6.99
N THR A 57 -1.55 -21.71 7.35
CA THR A 57 -1.24 -20.49 8.11
C THR A 57 -1.89 -20.44 9.49
N ARG A 58 -2.54 -21.51 9.92
CA ARG A 58 -3.32 -21.57 11.16
C ARG A 58 -2.50 -21.26 12.43
N GLU A 59 -1.22 -21.61 12.43
CA GLU A 59 -0.31 -21.41 13.57
C GLU A 59 0.45 -20.07 13.53
N VAL A 60 0.22 -19.27 12.48
CA VAL A 60 0.92 -18.01 12.27
C VAL A 60 0.54 -16.98 13.34
N GLN A 61 1.56 -16.37 13.94
CA GLN A 61 1.36 -15.42 15.04
C GLN A 61 1.44 -13.96 14.54
N VAL A 62 0.29 -13.29 14.48
CA VAL A 62 0.21 -11.86 14.13
C VAL A 62 0.43 -10.99 15.39
N ALA A 63 1.47 -10.16 15.37
CA ALA A 63 1.77 -9.17 16.41
C ALA A 63 0.90 -7.91 16.27
N GLY A 64 0.66 -7.43 15.06
CA GLY A 64 -0.13 -6.23 14.81
C GLY A 64 -0.43 -5.99 13.34
N ILE A 65 -1.42 -5.15 13.07
CA ILE A 65 -1.81 -4.74 11.72
C ILE A 65 -1.89 -3.23 11.66
N GLY A 66 -1.20 -2.65 10.68
CA GLY A 66 -1.20 -1.22 10.40
C GLY A 66 -1.85 -0.90 9.06
N THR A 67 -2.18 0.36 8.84
CA THR A 67 -2.69 0.85 7.55
C THR A 67 -1.59 1.52 6.75
N THR A 68 -1.71 1.43 5.43
CA THR A 68 -0.89 2.14 4.46
C THR A 68 -1.81 2.83 3.47
N LYS A 69 -1.27 3.74 2.65
CA LYS A 69 -2.06 4.42 1.60
C LYS A 69 -2.73 3.44 0.61
N THR A 70 -2.14 2.26 0.43
CA THR A 70 -2.52 1.29 -0.60
C THR A 70 -3.11 -0.01 -0.05
N GLY A 71 -3.20 -0.17 1.27
CA GLY A 71 -3.66 -1.41 1.89
C GLY A 71 -3.19 -1.53 3.34
N TYR A 72 -2.97 -2.75 3.81
CA TYR A 72 -2.57 -3.03 5.19
C TYR A 72 -1.14 -3.58 5.25
N VAL A 73 -0.48 -3.38 6.40
CA VAL A 73 0.81 -4.01 6.73
C VAL A 73 0.60 -4.93 7.92
N ILE A 74 1.09 -6.17 7.83
CA ILE A 74 0.97 -7.17 8.88
C ILE A 74 2.35 -7.36 9.50
N GLN A 75 2.43 -7.17 10.82
CA GLN A 75 3.59 -7.51 11.61
C GLN A 75 3.34 -8.86 12.27
N PHE A 76 4.20 -9.84 11.99
CA PHE A 76 4.18 -11.14 12.66
C PHE A 76 5.11 -11.12 13.88
N ARG A 77 4.88 -12.02 14.84
CA ARG A 77 5.72 -12.13 16.04
C ARG A 77 7.12 -12.66 15.74
N ASP A 78 7.23 -13.49 14.71
CA ASP A 78 8.47 -14.17 14.35
C ASP A 78 8.59 -14.30 12.81
N THR A 79 9.83 -14.53 12.35
CA THR A 79 10.14 -14.63 10.92
C THR A 79 9.49 -15.86 10.27
N GLN A 80 9.36 -16.98 11.00
CA GLN A 80 8.77 -18.20 10.48
C GLN A 80 7.28 -17.99 10.15
N SER A 81 6.52 -17.38 11.06
CA SER A 81 5.14 -16.93 10.86
C SER A 81 5.00 -16.05 9.61
N ALA A 82 5.90 -15.08 9.44
CA ALA A 82 5.90 -14.20 8.27
C ALA A 82 6.19 -14.94 6.96
N GLU A 83 7.13 -15.88 6.97
CA GLU A 83 7.49 -16.70 5.81
C GLU A 83 6.38 -17.67 5.43
N THR A 84 5.78 -18.35 6.41
CA THR A 84 4.64 -19.26 6.20
C THR A 84 3.45 -18.54 5.60
N ALA A 85 3.06 -17.38 6.16
CA ALA A 85 1.97 -16.56 5.62
C ALA A 85 2.29 -15.99 4.22
N ARG A 86 3.56 -15.74 3.93
CA ARG A 86 3.99 -15.24 2.63
C ARG A 86 4.03 -16.33 1.55
N ASN A 87 4.39 -17.55 1.91
CA ASN A 87 4.55 -18.66 0.98
C ASN A 87 3.24 -19.39 0.70
N SER A 88 2.26 -19.28 1.61
CA SER A 88 0.95 -19.93 1.49
C SER A 88 -0.09 -18.85 1.21
N THR A 89 -0.57 -18.74 -0.03
CA THR A 89 -1.47 -17.64 -0.46
C THR A 89 -2.96 -17.96 -0.30
N GLU A 90 -3.31 -19.13 0.22
CA GLU A 90 -4.69 -19.62 0.38
C GLU A 90 -5.54 -18.66 1.22
N TRP A 91 -4.99 -18.13 2.32
CA TRP A 91 -5.68 -17.14 3.15
C TRP A 91 -6.01 -15.82 2.43
N LEU A 92 -5.36 -15.51 1.30
CA LEU A 92 -5.73 -14.33 0.51
C LEU A 92 -7.04 -14.54 -0.27
N GLU A 93 -7.36 -15.79 -0.61
CA GLU A 93 -8.61 -16.14 -1.30
C GLU A 93 -9.81 -15.93 -0.37
N GLU A 94 -9.65 -16.26 0.91
CA GLU A 94 -10.63 -16.00 1.98
C GLU A 94 -10.95 -14.51 2.15
N LEU A 95 -9.96 -13.63 1.97
CA LEU A 95 -10.19 -12.19 1.99
C LEU A 95 -10.98 -11.72 0.75
N GLY A 96 -10.98 -12.50 -0.33
CA GLY A 96 -11.64 -12.16 -1.57
C GLY A 96 -11.08 -10.89 -2.22
N ASN A 97 -11.88 -10.25 -3.09
CA ASN A 97 -11.55 -8.98 -3.73
C ASN A 97 -10.24 -8.91 -4.52
N ASN A 98 -9.76 -10.07 -4.99
CA ASN A 98 -8.45 -10.18 -5.62
C ASN A 98 -7.36 -9.56 -4.74
N THR A 99 -7.50 -9.71 -3.41
CA THR A 99 -6.52 -9.26 -2.44
C THR A 99 -5.20 -9.96 -2.74
N LYS A 100 -4.12 -9.17 -2.78
CA LYS A 100 -2.79 -9.66 -3.14
C LYS A 100 -1.79 -9.23 -2.08
N LEU A 101 -0.93 -10.16 -1.71
CA LEU A 101 0.25 -9.83 -0.93
C LEU A 101 1.22 -9.04 -1.82
N VAL A 102 1.55 -7.83 -1.39
CA VAL A 102 2.59 -7.02 -2.01
C VAL A 102 3.82 -7.03 -1.12
N LYS A 103 4.99 -7.35 -1.70
CA LYS A 103 6.24 -7.20 -0.96
C LYS A 103 6.44 -5.72 -0.60
N PRO A 104 6.88 -5.41 0.63
CA PRO A 104 7.38 -4.08 0.96
C PRO A 104 8.45 -3.69 -0.05
N ARG A 105 8.35 -2.47 -0.60
CA ARG A 105 9.35 -1.92 -1.50
C ARG A 105 9.94 -0.68 -0.87
N PHE A 106 11.23 -0.74 -0.53
CA PHE A 106 11.95 0.36 0.08
C PHE A 106 12.60 1.18 -1.04
N GLY A 107 11.97 2.30 -1.37
CA GLY A 107 12.41 3.13 -2.48
C GLY A 107 13.54 4.08 -2.08
N ILE A 108 14.53 4.20 -2.96
CA ILE A 108 15.52 5.28 -2.95
C ILE A 108 15.47 6.03 -4.28
N VAL A 109 15.92 7.28 -4.28
CA VAL A 109 16.14 8.07 -5.50
C VAL A 109 17.61 8.34 -5.63
N VAL A 110 18.16 8.02 -6.80
CA VAL A 110 19.53 8.34 -7.18
C VAL A 110 19.47 9.43 -8.23
N HIS A 111 20.11 10.56 -7.98
CA HIS A 111 20.06 11.75 -8.82
C HIS A 111 21.23 11.83 -9.80
N ARG A 112 21.06 12.61 -10.88
CA ARG A 112 22.10 12.91 -11.88
C ARG A 112 22.75 11.67 -12.50
N VAL A 113 21.97 10.61 -12.70
CA VAL A 113 22.41 9.41 -13.41
C VAL A 113 22.54 9.72 -14.90
N PRO A 114 23.70 9.48 -15.53
CA PRO A 114 23.88 9.63 -16.97
C PRO A 114 22.95 8.68 -17.71
N THR A 115 22.20 9.19 -18.67
CA THR A 115 21.18 8.43 -19.39
C THR A 115 21.77 7.67 -20.57
N GLU A 116 22.81 8.23 -21.19
CA GLU A 116 23.57 7.61 -22.31
C GLU A 116 24.24 6.28 -21.89
N ASP A 117 24.72 6.19 -20.65
CA ASP A 117 25.46 5.03 -20.13
C ASP A 117 24.55 3.97 -19.46
N PHE A 118 23.25 4.25 -19.32
CA PHE A 118 22.36 3.45 -18.48
C PHE A 118 20.92 3.38 -19.04
N GLU A 119 20.74 2.65 -20.14
CA GLU A 119 19.42 2.44 -20.73
C GLU A 119 18.52 1.54 -19.86
N LEU A 120 17.27 1.95 -19.65
CA LEU A 120 16.26 1.21 -18.88
C LEU A 120 15.01 0.88 -19.70
N GLU A 121 14.72 1.64 -20.74
CA GLU A 121 13.58 1.38 -21.61
C GLU A 121 13.83 0.09 -22.39
N GLY A 122 12.99 -0.92 -22.17
CA GLY A 122 13.13 -2.25 -22.77
C GLY A 122 14.05 -3.24 -22.04
N ASN A 123 14.94 -2.80 -21.12
CA ASN A 123 15.87 -3.71 -20.42
C ASN A 123 16.15 -3.38 -18.94
N LYS A 124 15.09 -3.23 -18.15
CA LYS A 124 15.21 -3.06 -16.69
C LYS A 124 16.01 -4.15 -16.00
N LYS A 125 15.88 -5.42 -16.44
CA LYS A 125 16.57 -6.56 -15.82
C LYS A 125 18.08 -6.41 -15.88
N GLN A 126 18.64 -6.04 -17.02
CA GLN A 126 20.07 -5.80 -17.16
C GLN A 126 20.53 -4.59 -16.32
N GLY A 127 19.71 -3.53 -16.24
CA GLY A 127 19.99 -2.39 -15.36
C GLY A 127 20.07 -2.79 -13.89
N ILE A 128 19.14 -3.64 -13.43
CA ILE A 128 19.13 -4.21 -12.07
C ILE A 128 20.39 -5.04 -11.83
N GLU A 129 20.72 -5.95 -12.74
CA GLU A 129 21.88 -6.83 -12.63
C GLU A 129 23.21 -6.05 -12.59
N LYS A 130 23.33 -4.99 -13.41
CA LYS A 130 24.47 -4.06 -13.38
C LYS A 130 24.60 -3.37 -12.01
N ILE A 131 23.49 -2.90 -11.44
CA ILE A 131 23.50 -2.26 -10.11
C ILE A 131 23.93 -3.28 -9.04
N ILE A 132 23.34 -4.47 -9.04
CA ILE A 132 23.63 -5.51 -8.05
C ILE A 132 25.10 -5.92 -8.10
N THR A 133 25.60 -6.24 -9.29
CA THR A 133 26.98 -6.73 -9.50
C THR A 133 28.00 -5.67 -9.16
N LYS A 134 27.83 -4.44 -9.66
CA LYS A 134 28.84 -3.38 -9.47
C LYS A 134 28.93 -2.85 -8.05
N ASN A 135 27.89 -3.06 -7.24
CA ASN A 135 27.84 -2.59 -5.85
C ASN A 135 27.97 -3.74 -4.84
N ASN A 136 28.32 -4.96 -5.30
CA ASN A 136 28.45 -6.16 -4.47
C ASN A 136 27.22 -6.40 -3.55
N LEU A 137 26.02 -6.14 -4.07
CA LEU A 137 24.79 -6.25 -3.28
C LEU A 137 24.45 -7.72 -2.98
N HIS A 138 24.87 -8.66 -3.85
CA HIS A 138 24.70 -10.09 -3.63
C HIS A 138 25.41 -10.59 -2.38
N ASP A 139 26.66 -10.16 -2.13
CA ASP A 139 27.44 -10.56 -0.95
C ASP A 139 26.78 -10.10 0.35
N LYS A 140 26.00 -9.02 0.27
CA LYS A 140 25.21 -8.46 1.37
C LYS A 140 23.79 -9.02 1.45
N LYS A 141 23.44 -9.94 0.54
CA LYS A 141 22.08 -10.50 0.39
C LYS A 141 21.00 -9.45 0.13
N PHE A 142 21.37 -8.27 -0.35
CA PHE A 142 20.42 -7.21 -0.72
C PHE A 142 19.89 -7.43 -2.13
N ARG A 143 18.59 -7.19 -2.34
CA ARG A 143 17.96 -7.39 -3.65
C ARG A 143 17.31 -6.09 -4.14
N VAL A 144 17.53 -5.81 -5.42
CA VAL A 144 16.84 -4.74 -6.15
C VAL A 144 15.63 -5.35 -6.85
N GLU A 145 14.43 -4.92 -6.48
CA GLU A 145 13.16 -5.45 -6.96
C GLU A 145 12.70 -4.79 -8.27
N ASP A 146 12.94 -3.49 -8.43
CA ASP A 146 12.60 -2.75 -9.66
C ASP A 146 13.45 -1.47 -9.76
N ILE A 147 13.53 -0.93 -10.96
CA ILE A 147 14.10 0.38 -11.23
C ILE A 147 13.27 1.13 -12.28
N ALA A 148 13.19 2.45 -12.15
CA ALA A 148 12.50 3.27 -13.13
C ALA A 148 13.02 4.70 -13.16
N TRP A 149 13.06 5.30 -14.35
CA TRP A 149 13.32 6.72 -14.49
C TRP A 149 12.24 7.56 -13.80
N LEU A 150 12.67 8.57 -13.05
CA LEU A 150 11.79 9.56 -12.43
C LEU A 150 11.48 10.69 -13.42
N LYS A 151 10.74 10.36 -14.49
CA LYS A 151 10.30 11.29 -15.54
C LYS A 151 8.79 11.30 -15.73
N LYS A 152 8.27 12.28 -16.50
CA LYS A 152 6.91 12.22 -17.05
C LYS A 152 6.85 11.17 -18.15
N ARG A 153 5.68 10.55 -18.35
CA ARG A 153 5.46 9.47 -19.32
C ARG A 153 5.99 9.82 -20.73
N ASP A 154 5.77 11.07 -21.16
CA ASP A 154 6.05 11.51 -22.53
C ASP A 154 7.22 12.51 -22.63
N MET A 155 8.04 12.61 -21.59
CA MET A 155 9.25 13.45 -21.64
C MET A 155 10.46 12.61 -22.03
N PRO A 156 11.26 13.02 -23.03
CA PRO A 156 12.55 12.40 -23.26
C PRO A 156 13.46 12.63 -22.05
N LEU A 157 14.40 11.72 -21.86
CA LEU A 157 15.44 11.89 -20.85
C LEU A 157 16.46 12.92 -21.36
N GLY A 158 16.88 13.83 -20.48
CA GLY A 158 18.04 14.69 -20.74
C GLY A 158 19.35 13.91 -20.60
N LYS A 159 20.51 14.60 -20.65
CA LYS A 159 21.85 13.97 -20.47
C LYS A 159 22.04 13.27 -19.12
N SER A 160 21.29 13.71 -18.12
CA SER A 160 21.20 13.02 -16.82
C SER A 160 19.77 13.08 -16.30
N ALA A 161 19.40 12.08 -15.51
CA ALA A 161 18.07 11.99 -14.91
C ALA A 161 18.15 11.39 -13.50
N SER A 162 17.05 11.45 -12.76
CA SER A 162 16.93 10.71 -11.50
C SER A 162 16.29 9.35 -11.75
N ILE A 163 16.81 8.32 -11.10
CA ILE A 163 16.26 6.97 -11.11
C ILE A 163 15.68 6.64 -9.74
N LYS A 164 14.54 5.95 -9.74
CA LYS A 164 13.99 5.27 -8.57
C LYS A 164 14.49 3.85 -8.55
N VAL A 165 15.00 3.42 -7.40
CA VAL A 165 15.42 2.04 -7.16
C VAL A 165 14.59 1.52 -5.99
N TRP A 166 13.92 0.38 -6.18
CA TRP A 166 13.16 -0.28 -5.13
C TRP A 166 13.92 -1.49 -4.62
N LEU A 167 14.09 -1.54 -3.30
CA LEU A 167 14.82 -2.60 -2.60
C LEU A 167 13.87 -3.45 -1.78
N ASP A 168 14.32 -4.66 -1.44
CA ASP A 168 13.54 -5.65 -0.70
C ASP A 168 13.56 -5.44 0.82
N SER A 169 14.50 -4.65 1.34
CA SER A 169 14.64 -4.38 2.77
C SER A 169 14.97 -2.90 3.06
N LEU A 170 14.60 -2.44 4.26
CA LEU A 170 14.97 -1.12 4.75
C LEU A 170 16.49 -1.01 4.91
N GLU A 171 17.12 -2.07 5.42
CA GLU A 171 18.57 -2.16 5.60
C GLU A 171 19.31 -1.95 4.27
N ALA A 172 18.86 -2.60 3.19
CA ALA A 172 19.44 -2.39 1.87
C ALA A 172 19.32 -0.92 1.42
N ALA A 173 18.17 -0.28 1.67
CA ALA A 173 17.95 1.12 1.31
C ALA A 173 18.87 2.06 2.09
N GLU A 174 18.96 1.90 3.41
CA GLU A 174 19.82 2.70 4.27
C GLU A 174 21.30 2.49 3.93
N TRP A 175 21.71 1.24 3.66
CA TRP A 175 23.06 0.93 3.26
C TRP A 175 23.44 1.65 1.96
N ILE A 176 22.59 1.60 0.92
CA ILE A 176 22.87 2.30 -0.34
C ILE A 176 22.84 3.82 -0.17
N ILE A 177 21.94 4.36 0.66
CA ILE A 177 21.94 5.78 0.97
C ILE A 177 23.29 6.19 1.57
N ASN A 178 23.82 5.43 2.52
CA ASN A 178 25.08 5.77 3.21
C ASN A 178 26.34 5.51 2.36
N ASN A 179 26.34 4.44 1.57
CA ASN A 179 27.51 4.02 0.79
C ASN A 179 27.50 4.53 -0.66
N ARG A 180 26.41 5.20 -1.05
CA ARG A 180 26.15 5.70 -2.40
C ARG A 180 26.05 4.56 -3.42
N LEU A 181 25.86 4.91 -4.69
CA LEU A 181 25.66 3.93 -5.75
C LEU A 181 26.64 4.13 -6.91
N LEU A 182 27.26 3.05 -7.35
CA LEU A 182 28.00 2.98 -8.59
C LEU A 182 27.06 2.63 -9.74
N ILE A 183 26.93 3.52 -10.72
CA ILE A 183 26.18 3.28 -11.96
C ILE A 183 27.13 3.49 -13.15
N GLY A 184 27.27 2.48 -14.01
CA GLY A 184 28.26 2.51 -15.07
C GLY A 184 29.67 2.53 -14.47
N GLN A 185 30.48 3.53 -14.81
CA GLN A 185 31.80 3.78 -14.19
C GLN A 185 31.75 4.94 -13.19
N ARG A 186 30.57 5.50 -12.89
CA ARG A 186 30.43 6.71 -12.08
C ARG A 186 29.94 6.39 -10.67
N PHE A 187 30.61 6.99 -9.70
CA PHE A 187 30.17 7.00 -8.31
C PHE A 187 29.18 8.15 -8.09
N ILE A 188 27.95 7.84 -7.69
CA ILE A 188 26.87 8.81 -7.57
C ILE A 188 26.54 9.04 -6.10
N GLY A 189 27.05 10.15 -5.56
CA GLY A 189 26.87 10.54 -4.17
C GLY A 189 25.48 11.11 -3.80
N SER A 190 24.63 11.39 -4.78
CA SER A 190 23.33 12.01 -4.55
C SER A 190 22.23 10.95 -4.50
N VAL A 191 22.07 10.35 -3.31
CA VAL A 191 21.06 9.32 -3.02
C VAL A 191 20.21 9.77 -1.83
N GLU A 192 18.89 9.75 -1.98
CA GLU A 192 17.94 10.07 -0.89
C GLU A 192 16.84 9.00 -0.76
N PRO A 193 16.23 8.84 0.44
CA PRO A 193 15.01 8.03 0.57
C PRO A 193 13.93 8.52 -0.39
N TYR A 194 13.27 7.59 -1.07
CA TYR A 194 12.16 7.94 -1.94
C TYR A 194 10.97 8.40 -1.10
N ARG A 195 10.63 9.69 -1.23
CA ARG A 195 9.41 10.26 -0.66
C ARG A 195 8.33 10.29 -1.74
N MET A 196 7.21 9.60 -1.52
CA MET A 196 6.11 9.56 -2.51
C MET A 196 5.54 10.94 -2.85
N GLU A 197 5.60 11.89 -1.91
CA GLU A 197 5.20 13.29 -2.09
C GLU A 197 6.08 13.99 -3.14
N LYS A 198 7.36 13.64 -3.18
CA LYS A 198 8.32 14.12 -4.17
C LYS A 198 8.23 13.24 -5.41
N LYS A 199 7.13 13.38 -6.15
CA LYS A 199 6.95 12.73 -7.48
C LYS A 199 7.98 13.20 -8.53
N ARG A 200 8.84 14.17 -8.21
CA ARG A 200 9.82 14.81 -9.09
C ARG A 200 11.11 15.11 -8.32
N CYS A 201 12.25 14.99 -8.99
CA CYS A 201 13.47 15.66 -8.54
C CYS A 201 13.50 17.05 -9.17
N ARG A 202 13.48 18.12 -8.36
CA ARG A 202 13.65 19.50 -8.86
C ARG A 202 15.11 19.85 -9.18
N HIS A 203 16.05 18.99 -8.78
CA HIS A 203 17.50 19.20 -8.88
C HIS A 203 18.11 18.66 -10.18
N CYS A 204 17.33 17.92 -10.97
CA CYS A 204 17.74 17.28 -12.22
C CYS A 204 16.76 17.60 -13.37
N GLN A 205 16.00 18.70 -13.25
CA GLN A 205 15.17 19.20 -14.36
C GLN A 205 15.97 20.12 -15.24
#